data_AF-A0A821PS13-F1
#
_entry.id   AF-A0A821PS13-F1
#
_cell.length_a   1.000
_cell.length_b   1.000
_cell.length_c   1.000
_cell.angle_alpha   90.00
_cell.angle_beta   90.00
_cell.angle_gamma   90.00
#
_symmetry.space_group_name_H-M   'P 1'
#
loop_
_entity.id
_entity.type
_entity.pdbx_description
1 polymer ?
#
loop_
_entity_poly.entity_id
_entity_poly.type
_entity_poly.pdbx_seq_one_letter_code
_entity_poly.pdbx_strand_id
1 'polypeptide(L)'
;MSITDERAKRAFADLERTVQEIKYTRISRKLHLRAQFEQRIIRRIRHLLHQRPDIVLCRADQTKVLYCGHRETMVAKAHDNMNRTKSYQHLSNGRCPLADIVHAVHTLLNSLVQQKGLTNE
;
A
#
# COMPACT_ATOMS: atom_id res chain seq x y z
N MET A 1 26.40 -26.09 -17.95
CA MET A 1 25.20 -25.62 -17.22
C MET A 1 25.56 -25.58 -15.75
N SER A 2 25.43 -24.41 -15.12
CA SER A 2 25.92 -24.16 -13.77
C SER A 2 24.91 -24.67 -12.73
N ILE A 3 25.39 -25.24 -11.63
CA ILE A 3 24.58 -25.72 -10.49
C ILE A 3 23.65 -24.61 -9.94
N THR A 4 24.02 -23.33 -10.12
CA THR A 4 23.19 -22.17 -9.79
C THR A 4 21.93 -22.05 -10.65
N ASP A 5 21.97 -22.44 -11.93
CA ASP A 5 20.81 -22.41 -12.84
C ASP A 5 19.77 -23.46 -12.47
N GLU A 6 20.21 -24.68 -12.11
CA GLU A 6 19.31 -25.73 -11.63
C GLU A 6 18.57 -25.33 -10.35
N ARG A 7 19.27 -24.66 -9.42
CA ARG A 7 18.70 -24.24 -8.13
C ARG A 7 17.69 -23.12 -8.31
N ALA A 8 17.99 -22.15 -9.19
CA ALA A 8 17.07 -21.09 -9.54
C ALA A 8 15.80 -21.63 -10.23
N LYS A 9 15.96 -22.56 -11.18
CA LYS A 9 14.82 -23.20 -11.87
C LYS A 9 13.89 -23.94 -10.90
N ARG A 10 14.44 -24.69 -9.94
CA ARG A 10 13.64 -25.37 -8.91
C ARG A 10 12.87 -24.39 -8.03
N ALA A 11 13.52 -23.32 -7.58
CA ALA A 11 12.87 -22.30 -6.76
C ALA A 11 11.71 -21.61 -7.50
N PHE A 12 11.88 -21.31 -8.79
CA PHE A 12 10.81 -20.75 -9.62
C PHE A 12 9.65 -21.74 -9.84
N ALA A 13 9.94 -23.02 -10.08
CA ALA A 13 8.92 -24.05 -10.22
C ALA A 13 8.11 -24.25 -8.93
N ASP A 14 8.76 -24.24 -7.76
CA ASP A 14 8.09 -24.34 -6.46
C ASP A 14 7.23 -23.10 -6.18
N LEU A 15 7.71 -21.91 -6.55
CA LEU A 15 6.94 -20.67 -6.44
C LEU A 15 5.70 -20.70 -7.34
N GLU A 16 5.86 -21.13 -8.59
CA GLU A 16 4.78 -21.25 -9.56
C GLU A 16 3.71 -22.23 -9.07
N ARG A 17 4.13 -23.40 -8.58
CA ARG A 17 3.23 -24.39 -7.96
C ARG A 17 2.49 -23.82 -6.77
N THR A 18 3.18 -23.14 -5.86
CA THR A 18 2.55 -22.51 -4.68
C THR A 18 1.52 -21.46 -5.09
N VAL A 19 1.82 -20.64 -6.10
CA VAL A 19 0.90 -19.63 -6.63
C VAL A 19 -0.32 -20.29 -7.28
N GLN A 20 -0.13 -21.38 -8.04
CA GLN A 20 -1.23 -22.14 -8.62
C GLN A 20 -2.09 -22.77 -7.54
N GLU A 21 -1.50 -23.39 -6.52
CA GLU A 21 -2.22 -23.94 -5.37
C GLU A 21 -3.03 -22.84 -4.69
N ILE A 22 -2.47 -21.67 -4.39
CA ILE A 22 -3.23 -20.56 -3.79
C ILE A 22 -4.37 -20.06 -4.70
N LYS A 23 -4.12 -19.93 -6.02
CA LYS A 23 -5.13 -19.45 -6.98
C LYS A 23 -6.28 -20.44 -7.19
N TYR A 24 -5.98 -21.74 -7.18
CA TYR A 24 -6.95 -22.80 -7.51
C TYR A 24 -7.44 -23.57 -6.28
N THR A 25 -6.92 -23.30 -5.08
CA THR A 25 -7.47 -23.86 -3.83
C THR A 25 -8.91 -23.41 -3.72
N ARG A 26 -9.83 -24.37 -3.83
CA ARG A 26 -11.26 -24.12 -3.63
C ARG A 26 -11.47 -23.61 -2.22
N ILE A 27 -11.78 -22.32 -2.12
CA ILE A 27 -12.25 -21.71 -0.88
C ILE A 27 -13.48 -22.49 -0.42
N SER A 28 -13.48 -22.93 0.85
CA SER A 28 -14.62 -23.68 1.39
C SER A 28 -15.92 -22.88 1.20
N ARG A 29 -17.04 -23.57 0.93
CA ARG A 29 -18.35 -22.92 0.70
C ARG A 29 -18.70 -21.93 1.83
N LYS A 30 -18.35 -22.26 3.07
CA LYS A 30 -18.55 -21.41 4.25
C LYS A 30 -17.76 -20.10 4.18
N LEU A 31 -16.48 -20.18 3.81
CA LEU A 31 -15.63 -18.99 3.65
C LEU A 31 -16.08 -18.12 2.46
N HIS A 32 -16.52 -18.76 1.36
CA HIS A 32 -17.06 -18.03 0.21
C HIS A 32 -18.34 -17.25 0.57
N LEU A 33 -19.28 -17.88 1.27
CA LEU A 33 -20.50 -17.22 1.75
C LEU A 33 -20.18 -16.04 2.69
N ARG A 34 -19.20 -16.22 3.60
CA ARG A 34 -18.74 -15.13 4.47
C ARG A 34 -18.17 -13.97 3.64
N ALA A 35 -17.31 -14.25 2.67
CA ALA A 35 -16.74 -13.22 1.79
C ALA A 35 -17.82 -12.46 1.01
N GLN A 36 -18.85 -13.15 0.50
CA GLN A 36 -19.98 -12.51 -0.17
C GLN A 36 -20.76 -11.59 0.78
N PHE A 37 -20.98 -12.01 2.03
CA PHE A 37 -21.67 -11.21 3.03
C PHE A 37 -20.89 -9.93 3.36
N GLU A 38 -19.59 -10.05 3.64
CA GLU A 38 -18.70 -8.91 3.87
C GLU A 38 -18.70 -7.94 2.68
N GLN A 39 -18.65 -8.48 1.45
CA GLN A 39 -18.69 -7.66 0.24
C GLN A 39 -20.00 -6.86 0.13
N ARG A 40 -21.15 -7.43 0.50
CA ARG A 40 -22.43 -6.70 0.51
C ARG A 40 -22.42 -5.56 1.52
N ILE A 41 -21.87 -5.78 2.72
CA ILE A 41 -21.72 -4.73 3.74
C ILE A 41 -20.85 -3.60 3.20
N ILE A 42 -19.67 -3.91 2.63
CA ILE A 42 -18.76 -2.92 2.07
C ILE A 42 -19.45 -2.09 0.98
N ARG A 43 -20.20 -2.72 0.07
CA ARG A 43 -20.96 -2.00 -0.96
C ARG A 43 -21.98 -1.05 -0.36
N ARG A 44 -22.71 -1.48 0.68
CA ARG A 44 -23.71 -0.64 1.35
C ARG A 44 -23.07 0.55 2.07
N ILE A 45 -21.96 0.33 2.78
CA ILE A 45 -21.20 1.41 3.42
C ILE A 45 -20.72 2.42 2.39
N ARG A 46 -20.14 1.96 1.27
CA ARG A 46 -19.70 2.84 0.18
C ARG A 46 -20.84 3.68 -0.39
N HIS A 47 -22.00 3.07 -0.61
CA HIS A 47 -23.17 3.78 -1.10
C HIS A 47 -23.64 4.86 -0.12
N LEU A 48 -23.71 4.54 1.18
CA LEU A 48 -24.07 5.50 2.22
C LEU A 48 -23.07 6.67 2.31
N LEU A 49 -21.76 6.39 2.26
CA LEU A 49 -20.72 7.42 2.25
C LEU A 49 -20.80 8.31 1.00
N HIS A 50 -21.23 7.76 -0.14
CA HIS A 50 -21.44 8.55 -1.36
C HIS A 50 -22.62 9.52 -1.21
N GLN A 51 -23.66 9.14 -0.48
CA GLN A 51 -24.81 10.01 -0.18
C GLN A 51 -24.53 11.04 0.93
N ARG A 52 -23.53 10.78 1.77
CA ARG A 52 -23.13 11.61 2.92
C ARG A 52 -21.66 12.01 2.82
N PRO A 53 -21.29 12.91 1.89
CA PRO A 53 -19.90 13.34 1.70
C PRO A 53 -19.34 14.12 2.90
N ASP A 54 -20.22 14.54 3.81
CA ASP A 54 -19.89 15.13 5.11
C ASP A 54 -19.31 14.10 6.10
N ILE A 55 -19.51 12.80 5.87
CA ILE A 55 -19.03 11.70 6.72
C ILE A 55 -17.81 11.05 6.06
N VAL A 56 -16.77 10.82 6.85
CA VAL A 56 -15.54 10.14 6.43
C VAL A 56 -15.29 8.90 7.27
N LEU A 57 -14.72 7.89 6.62
CA LEU A 57 -14.18 6.69 7.25
C LEU A 57 -12.67 6.68 7.04
N CYS A 58 -11.88 6.89 8.10
CA CYS A 58 -10.42 6.99 8.01
C CYS A 58 -9.74 6.20 9.13
N ARG A 59 -8.46 5.87 8.93
CA ARG A 59 -7.65 5.31 10.00
C ARG A 59 -7.35 6.41 11.02
N ALA A 60 -7.54 6.12 12.30
CA ALA A 60 -7.01 6.98 13.34
C ALA A 60 -5.50 6.69 13.47
N ASP A 61 -4.67 7.72 13.41
CA ASP A 61 -3.20 7.61 13.30
C ASP A 61 -2.53 6.76 14.38
N GLN A 62 -3.19 6.57 15.53
CA GLN A 62 -2.64 5.88 16.70
C GLN A 62 -3.35 4.58 17.07
N THR A 63 -4.43 4.20 16.38
CA THR A 63 -5.19 2.99 16.72
C THR A 63 -5.44 2.10 15.52
N LYS A 64 -5.64 0.80 15.77
CA LYS A 64 -6.12 -0.16 14.75
C LYS A 64 -7.60 0.04 14.41
N VAL A 65 -8.23 1.11 14.91
CA VAL A 65 -9.65 1.38 14.79
C VAL A 65 -9.89 2.40 13.67
N LEU A 66 -10.95 2.18 12.91
CA LEU A 66 -11.42 3.12 11.91
C LEU A 66 -12.30 4.19 12.58
N TYR A 67 -11.97 5.44 12.36
CA TYR A 67 -12.85 6.56 12.71
C TYR A 67 -13.97 6.67 11.68
N CYS A 68 -15.20 6.86 12.16
CA CYS A 68 -16.36 7.22 11.35
C CYS A 68 -16.99 8.48 11.96
N GLY A 69 -17.07 9.56 11.19
CA GLY A 69 -17.65 10.82 11.66
C GLY A 69 -17.49 11.94 10.65
N HIS A 70 -17.74 13.18 11.09
CA HIS A 70 -17.72 14.31 10.17
C HIS A 70 -16.32 14.68 9.69
N ARG A 71 -16.23 15.03 8.41
CA ARG A 71 -14.99 15.45 7.75
C ARG A 71 -14.33 16.63 8.46
N GLU A 72 -15.13 17.62 8.87
CA GLU A 72 -14.65 18.82 9.55
C GLU A 72 -13.96 18.49 10.88
N THR A 73 -14.55 17.58 11.67
CA THR A 73 -13.94 17.11 12.91
C THR A 73 -12.60 16.42 12.66
N MET A 74 -12.48 15.65 11.58
CA MET A 74 -11.21 14.99 11.24
C MET A 74 -10.15 16.00 10.79
N VAL A 75 -10.52 16.99 9.97
CA VAL A 75 -9.62 18.06 9.54
C VAL A 75 -9.12 18.86 10.75
N ALA A 76 -10.01 19.22 11.67
CA ALA A 76 -9.65 19.93 12.90
C ALA A 76 -8.69 19.11 13.77
N LYS A 77 -8.94 17.81 13.95
CA LYS A 77 -8.06 16.90 14.71
C LYS A 77 -6.69 16.73 14.04
N ALA A 78 -6.66 16.59 12.73
CA ALA A 78 -5.41 16.50 11.97
C ALA A 78 -4.59 17.80 12.16
N HIS A 79 -5.25 18.95 12.07
CA HIS A 79 -4.61 20.25 12.27
C HIS A 79 -4.07 20.43 13.70
N ASP A 80 -4.85 20.06 14.72
CA ASP A 80 -4.41 20.08 16.13
C ASP A 80 -3.21 19.13 16.36
N ASN A 81 -3.25 17.92 15.79
CA ASN A 81 -2.13 16.99 15.85
C ASN A 81 -0.87 17.56 15.17
N MET A 82 -1.01 18.16 13.99
CA MET A 82 0.09 18.84 13.29
C MET A 82 0.72 19.94 14.15
N ASN A 83 -0.11 20.77 14.79
CA ASN A 83 0.34 21.84 15.68
C ASN A 83 1.10 21.30 16.90
N ARG A 84 0.62 20.21 17.50
CA ARG A 84 1.26 19.60 18.67
C ARG A 84 2.58 18.90 18.35
N THR A 85 2.64 18.20 17.23
CA THR A 85 3.75 17.28 16.93
C THR A 85 4.79 17.86 15.96
N LYS A 86 4.53 19.03 15.36
CA LYS A 86 5.33 19.58 14.25
C LYS A 86 5.50 18.61 13.07
N SER A 87 4.68 17.55 12.99
CA SER A 87 4.88 16.39 12.09
C SER A 87 4.72 16.69 10.60
N TYR A 88 4.32 17.91 10.25
CA TYR A 88 4.20 18.35 8.87
C TYR A 88 4.65 19.80 8.82
N GLN A 89 5.97 20.02 8.78
CA GLN A 89 6.50 21.33 8.39
C GLN A 89 5.87 21.69 7.04
N HIS A 90 5.28 22.89 7.00
CA HIS A 90 4.70 23.44 5.78
C HIS A 90 5.73 23.36 4.64
N LEU A 91 5.41 22.60 3.58
CA LEU A 91 6.20 22.58 2.35
C LEU A 91 5.98 23.93 1.64
N SER A 92 6.76 24.93 2.05
CA SER A 92 6.67 26.32 1.58
C SER A 92 6.84 26.49 0.07
N ASN A 93 7.44 25.50 -0.58
CA ASN A 93 7.79 25.51 -2.00
C ASN A 93 7.17 24.35 -2.80
N GLY A 94 6.26 23.57 -2.18
CA GLY A 94 5.63 22.40 -2.82
C GLY A 94 6.62 21.28 -3.20
N ARG A 95 7.89 21.37 -2.82
CA ARG A 95 8.89 20.34 -3.09
C ARG A 95 8.76 19.24 -2.03
N CYS A 96 8.64 18.00 -2.49
CA CYS A 96 8.68 16.84 -1.60
C CYS A 96 10.01 16.85 -0.82
N PRO A 97 10.01 16.76 0.52
CA PRO A 97 11.24 16.81 1.32
C PRO A 97 12.14 15.59 1.08
N LEU A 98 11.63 14.57 0.39
CA LEU A 98 12.37 13.39 -0.03
C LEU A 98 12.87 13.49 -1.48
N ALA A 99 12.54 14.54 -2.23
CA ALA A 99 12.91 14.65 -3.64
C ALA A 99 14.44 14.63 -3.84
N ASP A 100 15.18 15.31 -2.98
CA ASP A 100 16.64 15.36 -3.04
C ASP A 100 17.26 14.00 -2.71
N ILE A 101 16.68 13.28 -1.75
CA ILE A 101 17.10 11.92 -1.38
C ILE A 101 16.82 10.95 -2.54
N VAL A 102 15.63 11.03 -3.15
CA VAL A 102 15.26 10.21 -4.31
C VAL A 102 16.20 10.48 -5.48
N HIS A 103 16.54 11.74 -5.74
CA HIS A 103 17.47 12.12 -6.80
C HIS A 103 18.89 11.58 -6.53
N ALA A 104 19.38 11.68 -5.29
CA ALA A 104 20.68 11.14 -4.90
C ALA A 104 20.74 9.62 -5.06
N VAL A 105 19.70 8.89 -4.63
CA VAL A 105 19.61 7.43 -4.79
C VAL A 105 19.56 7.05 -6.27
N HIS A 106 18.76 7.77 -7.07
CA HIS A 106 18.66 7.52 -8.51
C HIS A 106 20.00 7.74 -9.24
N THR A 107 20.74 8.79 -8.86
CA THR A 107 22.06 9.09 -9.41
C THR A 107 23.08 8.00 -9.05
N LEU A 108 23.07 7.54 -7.79
CA LEU A 108 23.93 6.44 -7.35
C LEU A 108 23.62 5.14 -8.12
N LEU A 109 22.34 4.78 -8.25
CA LEU A 109 21.92 3.59 -8.99
C LEU A 109 22.31 3.66 -10.47
N ASN A 110 22.12 4.82 -11.11
CA ASN A 110 22.55 5.03 -12.49
C ASN A 110 24.07 4.86 -12.64
N SER A 111 24.86 5.43 -11.72
CA SER A 111 26.31 5.27 -11.75
C SER A 111 26.74 3.80 -11.60
N LEU A 112 26.05 3.03 -10.75
CA LEU A 112 26.33 1.61 -10.55
C LEU A 112 25.92 0.77 -11.77
N VAL A 113 24.81 1.09 -12.42
CA VAL A 113 24.37 0.43 -13.66
C VAL A 113 25.35 0.68 -14.79
N GLN A 114 25.81 1.92 -14.96
CA GLN A 114 26.79 2.29 -15.98
C GLN A 114 28.18 1.69 -15.71
N GLN A 115 28.63 1.65 -14.46
CA GLN A 115 29.94 1.09 -14.11
C GLN A 115 29.99 -0.44 -14.16
N LYS A 116 28.87 -1.13 -13.91
CA LYS A 116 28.82 -2.60 -13.89
C LYS A 116 28.23 -3.24 -15.15
N GLY A 117 27.86 -2.46 -16.17
CA GLY A 117 27.28 -2.99 -17.41
C GLY A 117 26.05 -3.87 -17.15
N LEU A 118 25.23 -3.51 -16.14
CA LEU A 118 24.11 -4.34 -15.68
C LEU A 118 22.87 -4.25 -16.58
N THR A 119 22.90 -3.38 -17.59
CA THR A 119 21.93 -3.32 -18.67
C THR A 119 22.59 -3.86 -19.92
N ASN A 120 22.04 -4.95 -20.45
CA ASN A 120 22.31 -5.41 -21.80
C ASN A 120 21.82 -4.33 -22.78
N GLU A 121 22.58 -4.13 -23.86
CA GLU A 121 22.09 -3.48 -25.09
C GLU A 121 20.76 -4.09 -25.57
#